data_AF-A0AAV5TY11-F1
#
_entry.id   AF-A0AAV5TY11-F1
#
_cell.length_a   1.000
_cell.length_b   1.000
_cell.length_c   1.000
_cell.angle_alpha   90.00
_cell.angle_beta   90.00
_cell.angle_gamma   90.00
#
_symmetry.space_group_name_H-M   'P 1'
#
loop_
_entity.id
_entity.type
_entity.pdbx_description
1 polymer ?
#
loop_
_entity_poly.entity_id
_entity_poly.type
_entity_poly.pdbx_seq_one_letter_code
_entity_poly.pdbx_strand_id
1 'polypeptide(L)'
;FRFASRMDILAYTFSCALCLIIGLIMPGYIIVLTRLTTTYVEKKSPVGNDVFLFRVWKLVSLYGIAFGLCFILEFIQQFVLTRTSERIAQRCRSAFVNSVLLRNTIDCDATSGELSNQLSSHVDRMREGLGERISLFIKSLAAFISCCTLSFLIDWRTSLFLIWSGPIYIVSSSLIPKLANNATMKTLRISEEANGIAEECIINVKT
;
A
#
# COMPACT_ATOMS: atom_id res chain seq x y z
N PHE A 1 16.28 11.85 2.95
CA PHE A 1 15.75 13.16 3.42
C PHE A 1 16.66 14.37 3.18
N ARG A 2 17.85 14.26 2.57
CA ARG A 2 18.76 15.40 2.34
C ARG A 2 18.20 16.54 1.47
N PHE A 3 17.18 16.26 0.64
CA PHE A 3 16.52 17.23 -0.26
C PHE A 3 15.12 17.69 0.22
N ALA A 4 14.67 17.24 1.39
CA ALA A 4 13.37 17.61 1.94
C ALA A 4 13.48 18.94 2.70
N SER A 5 12.56 19.88 2.45
CA SER A 5 12.47 21.12 3.23
C SER A 5 11.94 20.78 4.62
N ARG A 6 12.23 21.61 5.62
CA ARG A 6 11.73 21.42 7.00
C ARG A 6 10.19 21.30 7.04
N MET A 7 9.49 22.01 6.17
CA MET A 7 8.02 21.92 6.05
C MET A 7 7.55 20.59 5.46
N ASP A 8 8.30 20.01 4.51
CA ASP A 8 7.95 18.72 3.90
C ASP A 8 8.19 17.57 4.90
N ILE A 9 9.24 17.68 5.72
CA ILE A 9 9.52 16.71 6.78
C ILE A 9 8.42 16.74 7.84
N LEU A 10 8.01 17.94 8.29
CA LEU A 10 6.91 18.11 9.25
C LEU A 10 5.60 17.53 8.70
N ALA A 11 5.23 17.88 7.46
CA ALA A 11 4.03 17.37 6.81
C ALA A 11 4.06 15.83 6.69
N TYR A 12 5.21 15.27 6.31
CA TYR A 12 5.39 13.83 6.20
C TYR A 12 5.23 13.12 7.55
N THR A 13 5.88 13.63 8.61
CA THR A 13 5.76 13.06 9.96
C THR A 13 4.34 13.15 10.51
N PHE A 14 3.65 14.26 10.22
CA PHE A 14 2.25 14.45 10.60
C PHE A 14 1.34 13.44 9.88
N SER A 15 1.53 13.23 8.58
CA SER A 15 0.83 12.20 7.81
C SER A 15 1.11 10.79 8.33
N CYS A 16 2.34 10.48 8.76
CA CYS A 16 2.67 9.19 9.38
C CYS A 16 1.94 8.98 10.71
N ALA A 17 1.84 10.01 11.56
CA ALA A 17 1.07 9.94 12.81
C ALA A 17 -0.42 9.70 12.53
N LEU A 18 -1.00 10.38 11.54
CA LEU A 18 -2.38 10.14 11.09
C LEU A 18 -2.57 8.73 10.53
N CYS A 19 -1.61 8.18 9.78
CA CYS A 19 -1.65 6.79 9.30
C CYS A 19 -1.78 5.80 10.45
N LEU A 20 -1.03 6.00 11.55
CA LEU A 20 -1.12 5.13 12.72
C LEU A 20 -2.52 5.18 13.34
N ILE A 21 -3.08 6.39 13.51
CA ILE A 21 -4.42 6.56 14.06
C ILE A 21 -5.48 5.88 13.18
N ILE A 22 -5.43 6.08 11.87
CA ILE A 22 -6.36 5.46 10.92
C ILE A 22 -6.24 3.92 10.94
N GLY A 23 -5.02 3.39 11.02
CA GLY A 23 -4.77 1.95 11.15
C GLY A 23 -5.33 1.36 12.45
N LEU A 24 -5.32 2.12 13.54
CA LEU A 24 -5.94 1.71 14.82
C LEU A 24 -7.48 1.75 14.77
N ILE A 25 -8.06 2.64 13.97
CA ILE A 25 -9.52 2.79 13.83
C ILE A 25 -10.14 1.68 12.96
N MET A 26 -9.39 1.13 11.99
CA MET A 26 -9.83 0.04 11.09
C MET A 26 -10.61 -1.11 11.77
N PRO A 27 -10.12 -1.76 12.83
CA PRO A 27 -10.87 -2.84 13.51
C PRO A 27 -12.20 -2.37 14.13
N GLY A 28 -12.38 -1.07 14.35
CA GLY A 28 -13.62 -0.50 14.86
C GLY A 28 -14.83 -0.84 13.99
N TYR A 29 -14.68 -0.89 12.65
CA TYR A 29 -15.74 -1.30 11.74
C TYR A 29 -16.26 -2.71 12.06
N ILE A 30 -15.35 -3.65 12.32
CA ILE A 30 -15.71 -5.05 12.61
C ILE A 30 -16.50 -5.14 13.92
N ILE A 31 -16.11 -4.37 14.94
CA ILE A 31 -16.83 -4.33 16.23
C ILE A 31 -18.27 -3.86 16.05
N VAL A 32 -18.49 -2.83 15.22
CA VAL A 32 -19.84 -2.34 14.93
C VAL A 32 -20.68 -3.42 14.29
N LEU A 33 -20.12 -4.09 13.28
CA LEU A 33 -20.80 -5.18 12.59
C LEU A 33 -21.14 -6.31 13.57
N THR A 34 -20.19 -6.73 14.41
CA THR A 34 -20.41 -7.75 15.44
C THR A 34 -21.54 -7.35 16.38
N ARG A 35 -21.55 -6.10 16.88
CA ARG A 35 -22.60 -5.59 17.79
C ARG A 35 -23.97 -5.54 17.13
N LEU A 36 -24.04 -5.21 15.84
CA LEU A 36 -25.27 -5.28 15.08
C LEU A 36 -25.75 -6.73 14.99
N THR A 37 -24.89 -7.65 14.53
CA THR A 37 -25.23 -9.07 14.39
C THR A 37 -25.67 -9.69 15.71
N THR A 38 -24.98 -9.44 16.82
CA THR A 38 -25.40 -9.97 18.14
C THR A 38 -26.77 -9.45 18.54
N THR A 39 -27.06 -8.18 18.26
CA THR A 39 -28.36 -7.57 18.56
C THR A 39 -29.50 -8.17 17.72
N TYR A 40 -29.21 -8.58 16.47
CA TYR A 40 -30.17 -9.30 15.62
C TYR A 40 -30.37 -10.75 16.04
N VAL A 41 -29.32 -11.46 16.48
CA VAL A 41 -29.37 -12.89 16.82
C VAL A 41 -29.98 -13.13 18.20
N GLU A 42 -29.70 -12.28 19.18
CA GLU A 42 -30.16 -12.46 20.56
C GLU A 42 -31.65 -12.14 20.75
N LYS A 43 -32.22 -11.26 19.91
CA LYS A 43 -33.65 -10.94 19.92
C LYS A 43 -34.44 -11.86 18.99
N LYS A 44 -34.93 -12.97 19.55
CA LYS A 44 -35.78 -13.99 18.88
C LYS A 44 -37.13 -13.49 18.30
N SER A 45 -37.50 -12.22 18.47
CA SER A 45 -38.76 -11.65 17.95
C SER A 45 -38.60 -10.16 17.55
N PRO A 46 -38.21 -9.85 16.31
CA PRO A 46 -37.92 -8.48 15.85
C PRO A 46 -39.13 -7.72 15.27
N VAL A 47 -40.31 -8.34 15.11
CA VAL A 47 -41.43 -7.72 14.41
C VAL A 47 -42.24 -6.84 15.39
N GLY A 48 -42.17 -5.51 15.22
CA GLY A 48 -43.05 -4.54 15.89
C GLY A 48 -42.53 -3.87 17.16
N ASN A 49 -41.22 -3.92 17.45
CA ASN A 49 -40.67 -3.24 18.64
C ASN A 49 -39.91 -1.96 18.26
N ASP A 50 -40.55 -0.81 18.43
CA ASP A 50 -40.00 0.51 18.10
C ASP A 50 -38.71 0.82 18.88
N VAL A 51 -38.56 0.26 20.08
CA VAL A 51 -37.36 0.40 20.91
C VAL A 51 -36.14 -0.28 20.28
N PHE A 52 -36.35 -1.38 19.55
CA PHE A 52 -35.29 -2.06 18.79
C PHE A 52 -34.87 -1.22 17.58
N LEU A 53 -35.85 -0.76 16.79
CA LEU A 53 -35.61 0.06 15.61
C LEU A 53 -34.89 1.36 15.97
N PHE A 54 -35.30 2.04 17.04
CA PHE A 54 -34.65 3.26 17.53
C PHE A 54 -33.21 3.00 17.99
N ARG A 55 -32.94 1.88 18.69
CA ARG A 55 -31.59 1.54 19.14
C ARG A 55 -30.66 1.23 17.96
N VAL A 56 -31.13 0.48 16.96
CA VAL A 56 -30.36 0.18 15.75
C VAL A 56 -30.11 1.45 14.95
N TRP A 57 -31.13 2.28 14.71
CA TRP A 57 -30.98 3.55 13.99
C TRP A 57 -30.00 4.50 14.66
N LYS A 58 -30.07 4.64 15.99
CA LYS A 58 -29.13 5.49 16.74
C LYS A 58 -27.69 5.00 16.59
N LEU A 59 -27.48 3.68 16.65
CA LEU A 59 -26.16 3.07 16.53
C LEU A 59 -25.62 3.25 15.11
N VAL A 60 -26.41 2.90 14.09
CA VAL A 60 -26.04 3.08 12.67
C VAL A 60 -25.78 4.54 12.31
N SER A 61 -26.61 5.48 12.79
CA SER A 61 -26.44 6.91 12.53
C SER A 61 -25.16 7.47 13.15
N LEU A 62 -24.87 7.15 14.41
CA LEU A 62 -23.67 7.60 15.10
C LEU A 62 -22.40 7.05 14.43
N TYR A 63 -22.41 5.78 14.03
CA TYR A 63 -21.28 5.18 13.30
C TYR A 63 -21.16 5.67 11.86
N GLY A 64 -22.28 5.98 11.19
CA GLY A 64 -22.28 6.58 9.86
C GLY A 64 -21.60 7.96 9.86
N ILE A 65 -21.89 8.78 10.88
CA ILE A 65 -21.22 10.08 11.08
C ILE A 65 -19.73 9.90 11.36
N ALA A 66 -19.37 8.96 12.24
CA ALA A 66 -17.97 8.66 12.56
C ALA A 66 -17.19 8.15 11.32
N PHE A 67 -17.80 7.31 10.50
CA PHE A 67 -17.20 6.80 9.28
C PHE A 67 -16.99 7.91 8.24
N GLY A 68 -17.98 8.79 8.06
CA GLY A 68 -17.85 9.96 7.19
C GLY A 68 -16.70 10.87 7.61
N LEU A 69 -16.54 11.12 8.92
CA LEU A 69 -15.43 11.91 9.44
C LEU A 69 -14.07 11.22 9.21
N CYS A 70 -13.99 9.91 9.44
CA CYS A 70 -12.77 9.13 9.18
C CYS A 70 -12.39 9.13 7.69
N PHE A 71 -13.36 9.01 6.79
CA PHE A 71 -13.15 9.07 5.35
C PHE A 71 -12.52 10.40 4.92
N ILE A 72 -13.02 11.52 5.46
CA ILE A 72 -12.47 12.85 5.18
C ILE A 72 -11.02 12.95 5.68
N LEU A 73 -10.75 12.49 6.90
CA LEU A 73 -9.39 12.50 7.47
C LEU A 73 -8.42 11.65 6.66
N GLU A 74 -8.85 10.46 6.22
CA GLU A 74 -8.05 9.57 5.39
C GLU A 74 -7.75 10.18 4.01
N PHE A 75 -8.76 10.81 3.40
CA PHE A 75 -8.58 11.51 2.14
C PHE A 75 -7.54 12.64 2.25
N ILE A 76 -7.65 13.48 3.29
CA ILE A 76 -6.70 14.57 3.54
C ILE A 76 -5.30 14.02 3.80
N GLN A 77 -5.18 12.98 4.62
CA GLN A 77 -3.91 12.35 4.95
C GLN A 77 -3.22 11.78 3.70
N GLN A 78 -3.96 11.09 2.84
CA GLN A 78 -3.42 10.54 1.59
C GLN A 78 -3.06 11.65 0.60
N PHE A 79 -3.88 12.70 0.50
CA PHE A 79 -3.62 13.84 -0.37
C PHE A 79 -2.32 14.57 0.00
N VAL A 80 -2.14 14.89 1.29
CA VAL A 80 -0.95 15.58 1.80
C VAL A 80 0.31 14.75 1.56
N LEU A 81 0.22 13.43 1.78
CA LEU A 81 1.36 12.52 1.62
C LEU A 81 1.78 12.40 0.16
N THR A 82 0.83 12.20 -0.76
CA THR A 82 1.10 12.15 -2.20
C THR A 82 1.68 13.47 -2.69
N ARG A 83 1.13 14.61 -2.23
CA ARG A 83 1.63 15.92 -2.63
C ARG A 83 3.04 16.19 -2.13
N THR A 84 3.36 15.76 -0.91
CA THR A 84 4.71 15.89 -0.32
C THR A 84 5.71 14.99 -1.06
N SER A 85 5.32 13.77 -1.38
CA SER A 85 6.17 12.80 -2.10
C SER A 85 6.48 13.26 -3.53
N GLU A 86 5.49 13.84 -4.22
CA GLU A 86 5.69 14.47 -5.53
C GLU A 86 6.71 15.62 -5.46
N ARG A 87 6.59 16.52 -4.47
CA ARG A 87 7.53 17.63 -4.29
C ARG A 87 8.97 17.15 -4.05
N ILE A 88 9.13 16.12 -3.24
CA ILE A 88 10.45 15.53 -2.97
C ILE A 88 11.03 14.91 -4.25
N ALA A 89 10.21 14.20 -5.03
CA ALA A 89 10.61 13.62 -6.31
C ALA A 89 11.03 14.69 -7.32
N GLN A 90 10.25 15.77 -7.45
CA GLN A 90 10.57 16.90 -8.33
C GLN A 90 11.90 17.57 -7.96
N ARG A 91 12.15 17.83 -6.67
CA ARG A 91 13.45 18.39 -6.24
C ARG A 91 14.62 17.45 -6.51
N CYS A 92 14.42 16.15 -6.37
CA CYS A 92 15.43 15.15 -6.71
C CYS A 92 15.77 15.21 -8.21
N ARG A 93 14.75 15.28 -9.08
CA ARG A 93 14.94 15.45 -10.53
C ARG A 93 15.70 16.74 -10.85
N SER A 94 15.30 17.88 -10.29
CA SER A 94 15.97 19.16 -10.56
C SER A 94 17.42 19.19 -10.08
N ALA A 95 17.70 18.66 -8.88
CA ALA A 95 19.05 18.57 -8.35
C ALA A 95 19.93 17.66 -9.21
N PHE A 96 19.38 16.56 -9.71
CA PHE A 96 20.11 15.68 -10.62
C PHE A 96 20.42 16.34 -11.95
N VAL A 97 19.43 16.93 -12.63
CA VAL A 97 19.65 17.61 -13.91
C VAL A 97 20.74 18.67 -13.75
N ASN A 98 20.70 19.44 -12.66
CA ASN A 98 21.75 20.42 -12.36
C ASN A 98 23.13 19.75 -12.18
N SER A 99 23.22 18.63 -11.44
CA SER A 99 24.48 17.91 -11.26
C SER A 99 25.04 17.27 -12.55
N VAL A 100 24.17 16.85 -13.47
CA VAL A 100 24.58 16.32 -14.78
C VAL A 100 25.12 17.44 -15.66
N LEU A 101 24.43 18.60 -15.71
CA LEU A 101 24.88 19.76 -16.49
C LEU A 101 26.22 20.32 -16.02
N LEU A 102 26.53 20.18 -14.72
CA LEU A 102 27.77 20.66 -14.13
C LEU A 102 28.95 19.67 -14.28
N ARG A 103 28.72 18.43 -14.73
CA ARG A 103 29.79 17.42 -14.87
C ARG A 103 30.48 17.58 -16.22
N ASN A 104 31.79 17.86 -16.21
CA ASN A 104 32.61 17.97 -17.42
C ASN A 104 32.64 16.65 -18.22
N THR A 105 32.57 16.79 -19.53
CA THR A 105 32.19 15.83 -20.58
C THR A 105 33.14 14.66 -20.85
N ILE A 106 34.06 14.32 -19.95
CA ILE A 106 35.17 13.40 -20.27
C ILE A 106 34.86 11.92 -19.94
N ASP A 107 33.86 11.63 -19.10
CA ASP A 107 33.55 10.26 -18.59
C ASP A 107 32.10 9.77 -18.87
N CYS A 108 31.34 10.44 -19.74
CA CYS A 108 29.96 10.04 -20.04
C CYS A 108 29.86 9.20 -21.32
N ASP A 109 30.40 7.96 -21.28
CA ASP A 109 30.26 6.98 -22.36
C ASP A 109 28.83 6.40 -22.49
N ALA A 110 27.94 6.68 -21.52
CA ALA A 110 26.55 6.29 -21.60
C ALA A 110 25.72 7.34 -22.37
N THR A 111 24.95 6.88 -23.36
CA THR A 111 24.02 7.69 -24.15
C THR A 111 23.17 8.54 -23.21
N SER A 112 23.28 9.87 -23.29
CA SER A 112 22.63 10.81 -22.34
C SER A 112 21.12 10.55 -22.14
N GLY A 113 20.44 10.00 -23.15
CA GLY A 113 19.04 9.59 -23.08
C GLY A 113 18.77 8.36 -22.19
N GLU A 114 19.67 7.38 -22.15
CA GLU A 114 19.51 6.17 -21.34
C GLU A 114 19.66 6.49 -19.84
N LEU A 115 20.68 7.28 -19.48
CA LEU A 115 20.89 7.73 -18.10
C LEU A 115 19.69 8.54 -17.57
N SER A 116 19.13 9.42 -18.40
CA SER A 116 17.95 10.23 -18.05
C SER A 116 16.71 9.36 -17.81
N ASN A 117 16.50 8.35 -18.66
CA ASN A 117 15.36 7.43 -18.54
C ASN A 117 15.49 6.51 -17.32
N GLN A 118 16.66 5.91 -17.12
CA GLN A 118 16.93 5.05 -15.95
C GLN A 118 16.74 5.83 -14.65
N LEU A 119 17.27 7.06 -14.57
CA LEU A 119 17.08 7.84 -13.36
C LEU A 119 15.63 8.29 -13.17
N SER A 120 14.95 8.72 -14.24
CA SER A 120 13.53 9.08 -14.13
C SER A 120 12.72 7.93 -13.56
N SER A 121 13.00 6.69 -13.99
CA SER A 121 12.45 5.47 -13.40
C SER A 121 12.82 5.29 -11.93
N HIS A 122 14.08 5.48 -11.54
CA HIS A 122 14.50 5.40 -10.14
C HIS A 122 13.80 6.43 -9.24
N VAL A 123 13.62 7.66 -9.73
CA VAL A 123 12.91 8.71 -8.99
C VAL A 123 11.42 8.41 -8.89
N ASP A 124 10.79 7.87 -9.94
CA ASP A 124 9.39 7.44 -9.89
C ASP A 124 9.18 6.31 -8.88
N ARG A 125 10.07 5.31 -8.87
CA ARG A 125 10.05 4.23 -7.85
C ARG A 125 10.22 4.79 -6.43
N MET A 126 11.11 5.78 -6.25
CA MET A 126 11.27 6.44 -4.95
C MET A 126 10.01 7.21 -4.56
N ARG A 127 9.36 7.89 -5.50
CA ARG A 127 8.10 8.62 -5.28
C ARG A 127 6.98 7.68 -4.84
N GLU A 128 6.80 6.58 -5.56
CA GLU A 128 5.82 5.54 -5.23
C GLU A 128 6.08 4.92 -3.85
N GLY A 129 7.36 4.65 -3.56
CA GLY A 129 7.82 4.17 -2.26
C GLY A 129 7.45 5.13 -1.13
N LEU A 130 7.84 6.40 -1.26
CA LEU A 130 7.63 7.41 -0.23
C LEU A 130 6.17 7.80 -0.03
N GLY A 131 5.38 7.79 -1.11
CA GLY A 131 3.97 8.16 -1.10
C GLY A 131 3.08 7.04 -0.60
N GLU A 132 2.73 6.11 -1.48
CA GLU A 132 1.65 5.16 -1.22
C GLU A 132 2.12 3.92 -0.45
N ARG A 133 3.32 3.43 -0.74
CA ARG A 133 3.78 2.14 -0.18
C ARG A 133 4.09 2.24 1.32
N ILE A 134 4.75 3.32 1.75
CA ILE A 134 5.07 3.53 3.18
C ILE A 134 3.82 3.77 4.02
N SER A 135 2.85 4.57 3.55
CA SER A 135 1.60 4.77 4.29
C SER A 135 0.82 3.48 4.42
N LEU A 136 0.70 2.71 3.34
CA LEU A 136 0.04 1.42 3.37
C LEU A 136 0.74 0.49 4.38
N PHE A 137 2.07 0.42 4.35
CA PHE A 137 2.83 -0.41 5.29
C PHE A 137 2.57 -0.03 6.75
N ILE A 138 2.63 1.26 7.09
CA ILE A 138 2.39 1.77 8.45
C ILE A 138 0.94 1.48 8.88
N LYS A 139 -0.04 1.76 8.01
CA LYS A 139 -1.46 1.49 8.29
C LYS A 139 -1.71 0.00 8.51
N SER A 140 -1.17 -0.86 7.64
CA SER A 140 -1.31 -2.31 7.75
C SER A 140 -0.66 -2.84 9.02
N LEU A 141 0.50 -2.33 9.42
CA LEU A 141 1.16 -2.72 10.66
C LEU A 141 0.33 -2.31 11.90
N ALA A 142 -0.17 -1.08 11.93
CA ALA A 142 -1.03 -0.59 13.00
C ALA A 142 -2.35 -1.39 13.08
N ALA A 143 -2.97 -1.67 11.93
CA ALA A 143 -4.18 -2.48 11.83
C ALA A 143 -3.92 -3.94 12.26
N PHE A 144 -2.77 -4.50 11.92
CA PHE A 144 -2.39 -5.83 12.36
C PHE A 144 -2.28 -5.91 13.89
N ILE A 145 -1.57 -4.96 14.50
CA ILE A 145 -1.40 -4.90 15.97
C ILE A 145 -2.75 -4.72 16.66
N SER A 146 -3.60 -3.83 16.16
CA SER A 146 -4.91 -3.56 16.74
C SER A 146 -5.86 -4.75 16.60
N CYS A 147 -5.90 -5.39 15.43
CA CYS A 147 -6.68 -6.62 15.22
C CYS A 147 -6.18 -7.77 16.11
N CYS A 148 -4.87 -8.01 16.18
CA CYS A 148 -4.33 -9.05 17.05
C CYS A 148 -4.73 -8.82 18.51
N THR A 149 -4.56 -7.59 19.01
CA THR A 149 -4.95 -7.23 20.38
C THR A 149 -6.45 -7.44 20.58
N LEU A 150 -7.30 -6.99 19.65
CA LEU A 150 -8.74 -7.15 19.72
C LEU A 150 -9.18 -8.62 19.73
N SER A 151 -8.59 -9.45 18.86
CA SER A 151 -8.89 -10.88 18.80
C SER A 151 -8.59 -11.56 20.14
N PHE A 152 -7.42 -11.29 20.73
CA PHE A 152 -7.05 -11.84 22.04
C PHE A 152 -7.99 -11.41 23.17
N LEU A 153 -8.52 -10.18 23.12
CA LEU A 153 -9.45 -9.66 24.12
C LEU A 153 -10.84 -10.32 24.04
N ILE A 154 -11.31 -10.67 22.85
CA ILE A 154 -12.64 -11.28 22.65
C ILE A 154 -12.61 -12.75 23.06
N ASP A 155 -11.75 -13.54 22.42
CA ASP A 155 -11.64 -14.97 22.67
C ASP A 155 -10.20 -15.44 22.43
N TRP A 156 -9.51 -15.76 23.53
CA TRP A 156 -8.12 -16.22 23.47
C TRP A 156 -7.99 -17.56 22.73
N ARG A 157 -8.98 -18.45 22.86
CA ARG A 157 -8.96 -19.80 22.24
C ARG A 157 -9.03 -19.72 20.71
N THR A 158 -9.97 -18.94 20.18
CA THR A 158 -10.14 -18.74 18.74
C THR A 158 -8.90 -18.03 18.15
N SER A 159 -8.34 -17.08 18.88
CA SER A 159 -7.15 -16.34 18.46
C SER A 159 -5.91 -17.23 18.33
N LEU A 160 -5.67 -18.16 19.25
CA LEU A 160 -4.55 -19.12 19.11
C LEU A 160 -4.68 -19.98 17.86
N PHE A 161 -5.91 -20.40 17.52
CA PHE A 161 -6.14 -21.18 16.30
C PHE A 161 -5.80 -20.39 15.03
N LEU A 162 -6.15 -19.09 14.98
CA LEU A 162 -5.79 -18.21 13.86
C LEU A 162 -4.28 -18.01 13.75
N ILE A 163 -3.57 -17.88 14.87
CA ILE A 163 -2.10 -17.75 14.88
C ILE A 163 -1.45 -19.04 14.37
N TRP A 164 -2.00 -20.20 14.74
CA TRP A 164 -1.51 -21.48 14.27
C TRP A 164 -1.72 -21.68 12.76
N SER A 165 -2.82 -21.19 12.19
CA SER A 165 -3.07 -21.26 10.74
C SER A 165 -2.30 -20.20 9.93
N GLY A 166 -1.82 -19.13 10.57
CA GLY A 166 -1.06 -18.04 9.95
C GLY A 166 0.18 -18.49 9.14
N PRO A 167 1.09 -19.31 9.69
CA PRO A 167 2.24 -19.83 8.96
C PRO A 167 1.87 -20.60 7.69
N ILE A 168 0.79 -21.39 7.73
CA ILE A 168 0.30 -22.14 6.56
C ILE A 168 -0.11 -21.17 5.44
N TYR A 169 -0.78 -20.08 5.81
CA TYR A 169 -1.14 -19.00 4.88
C TYR A 169 0.07 -18.28 4.30
N ILE A 170 1.08 -17.97 5.12
CA ILE A 170 2.32 -17.31 4.65
C ILE A 170 3.08 -18.20 3.65
N VAL A 171 3.16 -19.51 3.95
CA VAL A 171 3.82 -20.48 3.07
C VAL A 171 3.10 -20.57 1.73
N SER A 172 1.77 -20.73 1.72
CA SER A 172 1.00 -20.82 0.48
C SER A 172 1.07 -19.54 -0.36
N SER A 173 0.95 -18.37 0.30
CA SER A 173 1.05 -17.07 -0.34
C SER A 173 2.44 -16.79 -0.93
N SER A 174 3.51 -17.31 -0.31
CA SER A 174 4.89 -17.12 -0.79
C SER A 174 5.28 -18.10 -1.90
N LEU A 175 4.67 -19.29 -1.95
CA LEU A 175 4.99 -20.31 -2.95
C LEU A 175 4.46 -19.96 -4.34
N ILE A 176 3.20 -19.49 -4.41
CA ILE A 176 2.54 -19.13 -5.68
C ILE A 176 3.37 -18.14 -6.54
N PRO A 177 3.82 -16.98 -6.03
CA PRO A 177 4.60 -16.03 -6.83
C PRO A 177 5.98 -16.56 -7.20
N LYS A 178 6.61 -17.40 -6.36
CA LYS A 178 7.91 -18.03 -6.69
C LYS A 178 7.77 -18.99 -7.87
N LEU A 179 6.72 -19.83 -7.85
CA LEU A 179 6.41 -20.75 -8.94
C LEU A 179 6.07 -20.00 -10.22
N ALA A 180 5.24 -18.96 -10.11
CA ALA A 180 4.90 -18.09 -11.24
C ALA A 180 6.14 -17.42 -11.83
N ASN A 181 7.01 -16.84 -11.00
CA ASN A 181 8.21 -16.16 -11.48
C ASN A 181 9.17 -17.13 -12.19
N ASN A 182 9.35 -18.34 -11.66
CA ASN A 182 10.16 -19.37 -12.33
C ASN A 182 9.58 -19.77 -13.69
N ALA A 183 8.25 -19.91 -13.79
CA ALA A 183 7.58 -20.17 -15.05
C ALA A 183 7.77 -19.01 -16.04
N THR A 184 7.56 -17.77 -15.59
CA THR A 184 7.77 -16.55 -16.40
C THR A 184 9.21 -16.45 -16.91
N MET A 185 10.22 -16.67 -16.05
CA MET A 185 11.62 -16.65 -16.46
C MET A 185 11.95 -17.73 -17.49
N LYS A 186 11.36 -18.92 -17.37
CA LYS A 186 11.52 -19.99 -18.36
C LYS A 186 10.90 -19.59 -19.70
N THR A 187 9.70 -19.01 -19.69
CA THR A 187 9.04 -18.51 -20.90
C THR A 187 9.85 -17.38 -21.56
N LEU A 188 10.41 -16.46 -20.78
CA LEU A 188 11.26 -15.38 -21.28
C LEU A 188 12.50 -15.93 -22.00
N ARG A 189 13.19 -16.91 -21.42
CA ARG A 189 14.37 -17.53 -22.05
C ARG A 189 14.05 -18.19 -23.40
N ILE A 190 12.94 -18.93 -23.47
CA ILE A 190 12.50 -19.55 -24.74
C ILE A 190 12.16 -18.47 -25.77
N SER A 191 11.52 -17.37 -25.33
CA SER A 191 11.23 -16.23 -26.20
C SER A 191 12.50 -15.51 -26.67
N GLU A 192 13.53 -15.40 -25.82
CA GLU A 192 14.83 -14.81 -26.17
C GLU A 192 15.54 -15.65 -27.24
N GLU A 193 15.56 -16.98 -27.08
CA GLU A 193 16.16 -17.90 -28.06
C GLU A 193 15.43 -17.86 -29.42
N ALA A 194 14.09 -17.89 -29.40
CA ALA A 194 13.29 -17.77 -30.63
C ALA A 194 13.48 -16.41 -31.32
N ASN A 195 13.57 -15.33 -30.54
CA ASN A 195 13.86 -13.99 -31.07
C ASN A 195 15.26 -13.93 -31.69
N GLY A 196 16.27 -14.56 -31.07
CA GLY A 196 17.62 -14.61 -31.63
C GLY A 196 17.66 -15.32 -32.99
N ILE A 197 16.99 -16.46 -33.12
CA ILE A 197 16.89 -17.18 -34.40
C ILE A 197 16.14 -16.36 -35.44
N ALA A 198 15.03 -15.72 -35.05
CA ALA A 198 14.27 -14.85 -35.95
C ALA A 198 15.12 -13.66 -36.42
N GLU A 199 15.92 -13.07 -35.53
CA GLU A 199 16.83 -11.97 -35.83
C GLU A 199 17.93 -12.40 -36.81
N GLU A 200 18.54 -13.57 -36.61
CA GLU A 200 19.52 -14.15 -37.55
C GLU A 200 18.91 -14.38 -38.95
N CYS A 201 17.70 -14.94 -39.02
CA CYS A 201 17.00 -15.16 -40.28
C CYS A 201 16.68 -13.84 -41.01
N ILE A 202 16.29 -12.80 -40.28
CA ILE A 202 16.01 -11.48 -40.86
C ILE A 202 17.30 -10.84 -41.37
N ILE A 203 18.40 -10.95 -40.62
CA ILE A 203 19.71 -10.40 -41.02
C ILE A 203 20.22 -11.12 -42.29
N ASN A 204 20.03 -12.45 -42.38
CA ASN A 204 20.49 -13.27 -43.50
C ASN A 204 19.50 -13.35 -44.68
N VAL A 205 18.47 -12.49 -44.75
CA VAL A 205 17.40 -12.59 -45.77
C VAL A 205 17.87 -12.41 -47.23
N LYS A 206 19.08 -11.87 -47.45
CA LYS A 206 19.66 -11.67 -48.80
C LYS A 206 20.72 -12.70 -49.19
N THR A 207 21.05 -13.63 -48.29
CA THR A 207 21.88 -14.83 -48.55
C THR A 207 20.98 -15.99 -48.93
#